data_AF-A0AAD6Y332-F1
#
_entry.id   AF-A0AAD6Y332-F1
#
_cell.length_a   1.000
_cell.length_b   1.000
_cell.length_c   1.000
_cell.angle_alpha   90.00
_cell.angle_beta   90.00
_cell.angle_gamma   90.00
#
_symmetry.space_group_name_H-M   'P 1'
#
loop_
_entity.id
_entity.type
_entity.pdbx_description
1 polymer ?
#
loop_
_entity_poly.entity_id
_entity_poly.type
_entity_poly.pdbx_seq_one_letter_code
_entity_poly.pdbx_strand_id
1 'polypeptide(L)'
;MRARYHSPYIRENCGTACSTHCPPSPSKVELPASPCPELLITNSVPSDFQANEIHQLILNTDAEISALGDEITRVQCALDRLELRRAGLRDFVKSHRAVVSIVRRLPRDILGEIFSHYLRDASDSEYPPSGSPTLLLHLVGVCDRWRTIALASPLLW
;
A
#
# COMPACT_ATOMS: atom_id res chain seq x y z
N MET A 1 -18.25 33.91 -4.59
CA MET A 1 -17.20 32.93 -4.25
C MET A 1 -17.86 31.58 -3.97
N ARG A 2 -18.00 30.72 -4.99
CA ARG A 2 -18.57 29.37 -4.83
C ARG A 2 -17.42 28.37 -4.75
N ALA A 3 -17.23 27.76 -3.58
CA ALA A 3 -16.28 26.68 -3.40
C ALA A 3 -16.77 25.46 -4.20
N ARG A 4 -15.92 24.97 -5.10
CA ARG A 4 -16.15 23.69 -5.79
C ARG A 4 -15.86 22.59 -4.77
N TYR A 5 -16.89 21.87 -4.34
CA TYR A 5 -16.68 20.59 -3.66
C TYR A 5 -16.12 19.61 -4.69
N HIS A 6 -14.82 19.35 -4.64
CA HIS A 6 -14.21 18.20 -5.30
C HIS A 6 -14.42 16.99 -4.38
N SER A 7 -15.27 16.06 -4.82
CA SER A 7 -15.38 14.73 -4.21
C SER A 7 -14.05 13.98 -4.43
N PRO A 8 -13.34 13.54 -3.38
CA PRO A 8 -12.08 12.83 -3.51
C PRO A 8 -12.26 11.32 -3.80
N TYR A 9 -13.48 10.85 -4.10
CA TYR A 9 -13.74 9.45 -4.44
C TYR A 9 -13.30 9.15 -5.89
N ILE A 10 -12.01 9.26 -6.17
CA ILE A 10 -11.38 8.50 -7.26
C ILE A 10 -11.29 7.07 -6.74
N ARG A 11 -12.27 6.23 -7.09
CA ARG A 11 -12.09 4.78 -7.00
C ARG A 11 -11.08 4.38 -8.06
N GLU A 12 -9.81 4.28 -7.68
CA GLU A 12 -8.82 3.58 -8.48
C GLU A 12 -9.33 2.14 -8.71
N ASN A 13 -9.35 1.75 -9.98
CA ASN A 13 -9.82 0.45 -10.45
C ASN A 13 -9.24 -0.69 -9.60
N CYS A 14 -10.13 -1.48 -8.99
CA CYS A 14 -9.77 -2.74 -8.37
C CYS A 14 -9.38 -3.72 -9.49
N GLY A 15 -8.07 -3.84 -9.75
CA GLY A 15 -7.52 -4.73 -10.77
C GLY A 15 -7.83 -6.20 -10.44
N THR A 16 -8.66 -6.81 -11.28
CA THR A 16 -8.83 -8.23 -11.71
C THR A 16 -8.53 -9.43 -10.77
N ALA A 17 -8.18 -9.26 -9.50
CA ALA A 17 -7.78 -10.37 -8.61
C ALA A 17 -8.66 -10.51 -7.35
N CYS A 18 -9.80 -9.84 -7.28
CA CYS A 18 -10.68 -9.87 -6.10
C CYS A 18 -11.91 -10.74 -6.37
N SER A 19 -11.76 -12.08 -6.33
CA SER A 19 -12.88 -13.00 -6.62
C SER A 19 -13.50 -13.71 -5.40
N THR A 20 -12.95 -13.59 -4.19
CA THR A 20 -13.43 -14.41 -3.05
C THR A 20 -13.60 -13.71 -1.71
N HIS A 21 -13.24 -12.44 -1.55
CA HIS A 21 -13.25 -11.78 -0.24
C HIS A 21 -13.90 -10.40 -0.19
N CYS A 22 -14.49 -9.93 -1.30
CA CYS A 22 -15.21 -8.67 -1.27
C CYS A 22 -16.63 -8.93 -0.74
N PRO A 23 -17.05 -8.34 0.40
CA PRO A 23 -18.47 -8.32 0.74
C PRO A 23 -19.23 -7.65 -0.41
N PRO A 24 -20.44 -8.14 -0.76
CA PRO A 24 -21.20 -7.57 -1.85
C PRO A 24 -21.35 -6.06 -1.62
N SER A 25 -20.93 -5.27 -2.62
CA SER A 25 -21.17 -3.84 -2.62
C SER A 25 -22.66 -3.60 -2.40
N PRO A 26 -23.10 -2.78 -1.43
CA PRO A 26 -24.51 -2.50 -1.28
C PRO A 26 -24.99 -1.80 -2.55
N SER A 27 -25.75 -2.55 -3.34
CA SER A 27 -26.39 -2.10 -4.57
C SER A 27 -27.59 -1.23 -4.18
N LYS A 28 -27.50 0.05 -4.53
CA LYS A 28 -28.42 1.18 -4.26
C LYS A 28 -28.32 1.76 -2.84
N VAL A 29 -27.96 3.03 -2.78
CA VAL A 29 -28.14 3.87 -1.59
C VAL A 29 -29.63 4.20 -1.51
N GLU A 30 -30.31 3.74 -0.47
CA GLU A 30 -31.68 4.13 -0.17
C GLU A 30 -31.64 5.53 0.45
N LEU A 31 -32.19 6.52 -0.27
CA LEU A 31 -32.30 7.89 0.21
C LEU A 31 -33.69 8.10 0.82
N PRO A 32 -33.82 8.90 1.88
CA PRO A 32 -35.12 9.24 2.41
C PRO A 32 -35.92 10.05 1.37
N ALA A 33 -37.20 9.75 1.25
CA ALA A 33 -38.08 10.47 0.34
C ALA A 33 -38.38 11.89 0.88
N SER A 34 -38.44 12.87 -0.01
CA SER A 34 -38.86 14.23 0.37
C SER A 34 -40.34 14.24 0.74
N PRO A 35 -40.74 14.83 1.88
CA PRO A 35 -42.15 14.99 2.25
C PRO A 35 -42.89 15.95 1.30
N CYS A 36 -42.17 16.83 0.61
CA CYS A 36 -42.72 17.83 -0.30
C CYS A 36 -41.92 17.86 -1.62
N PRO A 37 -42.05 16.85 -2.50
CA PRO A 37 -41.25 16.77 -3.72
C PRO A 37 -41.54 17.90 -4.71
N GLU A 38 -42.79 18.38 -4.76
CA GLU A 38 -43.22 19.50 -5.61
C GLU A 38 -42.45 20.80 -5.31
N LEU A 39 -42.12 21.05 -4.03
CA LEU A 39 -41.37 22.24 -3.61
C LEU A 39 -39.90 22.20 -4.02
N LEU A 40 -39.38 21.03 -4.40
CA LEU A 40 -38.02 20.90 -4.96
C LEU A 40 -37.96 21.32 -6.43
N ILE A 41 -39.11 21.37 -7.10
CA ILE A 41 -39.24 21.64 -8.54
C ILE A 41 -39.88 23.02 -8.78
N THR A 42 -40.71 23.49 -7.85
CA THR A 42 -41.44 24.77 -7.95
C THR A 42 -40.81 25.84 -7.04
N ASN A 43 -40.88 27.11 -7.45
CA ASN A 43 -40.48 28.26 -6.61
C ASN A 43 -41.60 28.70 -5.64
N SER A 44 -42.47 27.77 -5.24
CA SER A 44 -43.58 28.04 -4.34
C SER A 44 -43.09 28.21 -2.90
N VAL A 45 -43.70 29.12 -2.16
CA VAL A 45 -43.38 29.33 -0.75
C VAL A 45 -43.94 28.16 0.07
N PRO A 46 -43.12 27.46 0.89
CA PRO A 46 -43.62 26.40 1.77
C PRO A 46 -44.56 26.99 2.83
N SER A 47 -45.61 26.25 3.16
CA SER A 47 -46.38 26.51 4.39
C SER A 47 -45.55 26.16 5.63
N ASP A 48 -45.92 26.71 6.79
CA ASP A 48 -45.21 26.45 8.06
C ASP A 48 -45.11 24.96 8.40
N PHE A 49 -46.16 24.19 8.09
CA PHE A 49 -46.17 22.74 8.28
C PHE A 49 -45.13 22.05 7.38
N GLN A 50 -45.10 22.37 6.09
CA GLN A 50 -44.14 21.82 5.13
C GLN A 50 -42.69 22.22 5.48
N ALA A 51 -42.49 23.47 5.91
CA ALA A 51 -41.18 23.93 6.37
C ALA A 51 -40.70 23.12 7.58
N ASN A 52 -41.59 22.85 8.54
CA ASN A 52 -41.27 22.02 9.70
C ASN A 52 -40.95 20.57 9.30
N GLU A 53 -41.72 19.95 8.40
CA GLU A 53 -41.42 18.58 7.92
C GLU A 53 -40.06 18.51 7.21
N ILE A 54 -39.74 19.50 6.37
CA ILE A 54 -38.44 19.60 5.69
C ILE A 54 -37.32 19.78 6.73
N HIS A 55 -37.49 20.62 7.75
CA HIS A 55 -36.50 20.80 8.80
C HIS A 55 -36.24 19.50 9.57
N GLN A 56 -37.28 18.74 9.92
CA GLN A 56 -37.11 17.43 10.59
C GLN A 56 -36.38 16.42 9.70
N LEU A 57 -36.72 16.38 8.41
CA LEU A 57 -36.00 15.54 7.45
C LEU A 57 -34.51 15.90 7.40
N ILE A 58 -34.18 17.19 7.31
CA ILE A 58 -32.79 17.68 7.28
C ILE A 58 -32.06 17.26 8.55
N LEU A 59 -32.64 17.50 9.73
CA LEU A 59 -32.02 17.14 11.01
C LEU A 59 -31.73 15.64 11.11
N ASN A 60 -32.67 14.79 10.70
CA ASN A 60 -32.49 13.34 10.71
C ASN A 60 -31.42 12.90 9.71
N THR A 61 -31.41 13.50 8.51
CA THR A 61 -30.43 13.19 7.45
C THR A 61 -29.02 13.62 7.87
N ASP A 62 -28.87 14.79 8.49
CA ASP A 62 -27.59 15.29 9.00
C ASP A 62 -27.04 14.41 10.13
N ALA A 63 -27.93 13.90 11.00
CA ALA A 63 -27.56 12.94 12.03
C ALA A 63 -27.04 11.62 11.43
N GLU A 64 -27.70 11.11 10.39
CA GLU A 64 -27.25 9.92 9.66
C GLU A 64 -25.91 10.14 8.95
N ILE A 65 -25.73 11.29 8.27
CA ILE A 65 -24.45 11.68 7.65
C ILE A 65 -23.33 11.70 8.70
N SER A 66 -23.60 12.26 9.87
CA SER A 66 -22.63 12.32 10.97
C SER A 66 -22.26 10.92 11.47
N ALA A 67 -23.25 10.06 11.70
CA ALA A 67 -23.02 8.67 12.11
C ALA A 67 -22.22 7.86 11.07
N LEU A 68 -22.49 8.07 9.78
CA LEU A 68 -21.71 7.46 8.70
C LEU A 68 -20.27 7.99 8.67
N GLY A 69 -20.06 9.28 8.93
CA GLY A 69 -18.72 9.88 9.07
C GLY A 69 -17.91 9.24 10.20
N ASP A 70 -18.53 9.01 11.35
CA ASP A 70 -17.90 8.34 12.49
C ASP A 70 -17.54 6.87 12.16
N GLU A 71 -18.44 6.16 11.48
CA GLU A 71 -18.20 4.78 11.04
C GLU A 71 -17.07 4.67 10.03
N ILE A 72 -17.03 5.58 9.05
CA ILE A 72 -15.94 5.68 8.07
C ILE A 72 -14.61 5.88 8.80
N THR A 73 -14.57 6.84 9.73
CA THR A 73 -13.37 7.14 10.53
C THR A 73 -12.92 5.91 11.32
N ARG A 74 -13.85 5.22 11.98
CA ARG A 74 -13.59 4.00 12.75
C ARG A 74 -12.97 2.90 11.89
N VAL A 75 -13.55 2.64 10.71
CA VAL A 75 -13.06 1.61 9.79
C VAL A 75 -11.69 1.98 9.22
N GLN A 76 -11.47 3.25 8.86
CA GLN A 76 -10.17 3.74 8.41
C GLN A 76 -9.09 3.55 9.48
N CYS A 77 -9.34 3.94 10.73
CA CYS A 77 -8.39 3.71 11.82
C CYS A 77 -8.09 2.22 12.04
N ALA A 78 -9.11 1.35 11.92
CA ALA A 78 -8.92 -0.09 12.02
C ALA A 78 -8.06 -0.63 10.86
N LEU A 79 -8.28 -0.14 9.64
CA LEU A 79 -7.50 -0.49 8.46
C LEU A 79 -6.05 -0.07 8.64
N ASP A 80 -5.77 1.19 8.98
CA ASP A 80 -4.42 1.73 9.20
C ASP A 80 -3.64 0.90 10.22
N ARG A 81 -4.28 0.54 11.33
CA ARG A 81 -3.67 -0.32 12.36
C ARG A 81 -3.32 -1.71 11.81
N LEU A 82 -4.20 -2.31 11.02
CA LEU A 82 -3.95 -3.62 10.41
C LEU A 82 -2.84 -3.55 9.35
N GLU A 83 -2.81 -2.49 8.55
CA GLU A 83 -1.76 -2.28 7.55
C GLU A 83 -0.39 -2.07 8.20
N LEU A 84 -0.32 -1.27 9.26
CA LEU A 84 0.90 -1.06 10.04
C LEU A 84 1.42 -2.38 10.62
N ARG A 85 0.52 -3.18 11.21
CA ARG A 85 0.88 -4.51 11.75
C ARG A 85 1.34 -5.46 10.65
N ARG A 86 0.67 -5.46 9.49
CA ARG A 86 1.03 -6.28 8.32
C ARG A 86 2.43 -5.90 7.82
N ALA A 87 2.73 -4.61 7.71
CA ALA A 87 4.03 -4.11 7.30
C ALA A 87 5.13 -4.56 8.28
N GLY A 88 4.94 -4.32 9.57
CA GLY A 88 5.91 -4.73 10.60
C GLY A 88 6.18 -6.23 10.62
N LEU A 89 5.15 -7.07 10.46
CA LEU A 89 5.32 -8.52 10.36
C LEU A 89 6.06 -8.94 9.08
N ARG A 90 5.79 -8.28 7.95
CA ARG A 90 6.49 -8.55 6.70
C ARG A 90 7.98 -8.24 6.83
N ASP A 91 8.34 -7.13 7.46
CA ASP A 91 9.73 -6.75 7.69
C ASP A 91 10.42 -7.69 8.69
N PHE A 92 9.72 -8.10 9.75
CA PHE A 92 10.19 -9.11 10.69
C PHE A 92 10.50 -10.44 9.98
N VAL A 93 9.59 -10.93 9.14
CA VAL A 93 9.82 -12.17 8.38
C VAL A 93 10.96 -12.00 7.39
N LYS A 94 11.04 -10.86 6.69
CA LYS A 94 12.10 -10.57 5.72
C LYS A 94 13.48 -10.58 6.38
N SER A 95 13.64 -9.94 7.54
CA SER A 95 14.93 -9.90 8.25
C SER A 95 15.38 -11.29 8.72
N HIS A 96 14.46 -12.10 9.24
CA HIS A 96 14.77 -13.46 9.69
C HIS A 96 15.07 -14.40 8.52
N ARG A 97 14.32 -14.30 7.42
CA ARG A 97 14.63 -15.03 6.18
C ARG A 97 16.02 -14.70 5.65
N ALA A 98 16.43 -13.43 5.73
CA ALA A 98 17.79 -13.04 5.33
C ALA A 98 18.85 -13.70 6.23
N VAL A 99 18.62 -13.80 7.55
CA VAL A 99 19.53 -14.47 8.49
C VAL A 99 19.70 -15.96 8.16
N VAL A 100 18.61 -16.67 7.90
CA VAL A 100 18.67 -18.13 7.60
C VAL A 100 18.97 -18.44 6.14
N SER A 101 19.19 -17.43 5.30
CA SER A 101 19.46 -17.62 3.88
C SER A 101 20.72 -18.47 3.66
N ILE A 102 20.66 -19.35 2.65
CA ILE A 102 21.77 -20.23 2.27
C ILE A 102 23.03 -19.42 1.99
N VAL A 103 22.88 -18.24 1.38
CA VAL A 103 23.95 -17.29 1.04
C VAL A 103 24.86 -16.97 2.24
N ARG A 104 24.32 -16.87 3.47
CA ARG A 104 25.12 -16.64 4.69
C ARG A 104 25.79 -17.90 5.23
N ARG A 105 25.32 -19.08 4.83
CA ARG A 105 25.75 -20.40 5.34
C ARG A 105 26.69 -21.13 4.39
N LEU A 106 26.85 -20.68 3.15
CA LEU A 106 27.75 -21.29 2.16
C LEU A 106 29.19 -21.47 2.70
N PRO A 107 29.81 -22.65 2.49
CA PRO A 107 31.22 -22.87 2.79
C PRO A 107 32.13 -21.89 2.05
N ARG A 108 33.34 -21.67 2.58
CA ARG A 108 34.32 -20.74 1.98
C ARG A 108 34.65 -21.12 0.54
N ASP A 109 34.81 -22.41 0.27
CA ASP A 109 35.22 -22.89 -1.06
C ASP A 109 34.15 -22.60 -2.11
N ILE A 110 32.88 -22.84 -1.75
CA ILE A 110 31.74 -22.53 -2.63
C ILE A 110 31.60 -21.02 -2.86
N LEU A 111 31.88 -20.19 -1.84
CA LEU A 111 31.89 -18.73 -2.00
C LEU A 111 33.02 -18.26 -2.91
N GLY A 112 34.21 -18.88 -2.80
CA GLY A 112 35.33 -18.63 -3.71
C GLY A 112 34.96 -18.96 -5.15
N GLU A 113 34.33 -20.12 -5.38
CA GLU A 113 33.88 -20.54 -6.71
C GLU A 113 32.84 -19.57 -7.30
N ILE A 114 31.88 -19.11 -6.47
CA ILE A 114 30.90 -18.09 -6.88
C ILE A 114 31.61 -16.79 -7.28
N PHE A 115 32.61 -16.35 -6.51
CA PHE A 115 33.36 -15.13 -6.84
C PHE A 115 34.12 -15.30 -8.17
N SER A 116 34.77 -16.45 -8.38
CA SER A 116 35.51 -16.74 -9.61
C SER A 116 34.60 -16.77 -10.85
N HIS A 117 33.43 -17.39 -10.76
CA HIS A 117 32.44 -17.36 -11.84
C HIS A 117 31.90 -15.95 -12.08
N TYR A 118 31.54 -15.24 -11.01
CA TYR A 118 31.02 -13.87 -11.11
C TYR A 118 32.02 -12.92 -11.78
N LEU A 119 33.31 -13.05 -11.48
CA LEU A 119 34.38 -12.27 -12.11
C LEU A 119 34.56 -12.64 -13.59
N ARG A 120 34.48 -13.94 -13.94
CA ARG A 120 34.62 -14.41 -15.32
C ARG A 120 33.47 -13.90 -16.20
N ASP A 121 32.24 -14.01 -15.71
CA ASP A 121 31.06 -13.49 -16.42
C ASP A 121 31.13 -11.96 -16.58
N ALA A 122 31.67 -11.25 -15.58
CA ALA A 122 31.87 -9.80 -15.66
C ALA A 122 32.99 -9.41 -16.64
N SER A 123 34.06 -10.22 -16.77
CA SER A 123 35.14 -9.98 -17.74
C SER A 123 34.74 -10.29 -19.19
N ASP A 124 33.78 -11.19 -19.39
CA ASP A 124 33.23 -11.53 -20.70
C ASP A 124 32.14 -10.53 -21.17
N SER A 125 31.69 -9.64 -20.27
CA SER A 125 30.79 -8.53 -20.58
C SER A 125 31.59 -7.30 -21.01
N GLU A 126 31.11 -6.54 -22.01
CA GLU A 126 31.75 -5.30 -22.49
C GLU A 126 31.92 -4.23 -21.38
N TYR A 127 31.28 -4.37 -20.22
CA TYR A 127 31.39 -3.47 -19.07
C TYR A 127 31.07 -4.19 -17.75
N PRO A 128 31.81 -3.95 -16.64
CA PRO A 128 33.13 -3.31 -16.48
C PRO A 128 34.28 -4.33 -16.35
N PRO A 129 35.55 -3.92 -16.59
CA PRO A 129 36.70 -4.82 -16.58
C PRO A 129 36.90 -5.50 -15.21
N SER A 130 37.47 -6.71 -15.25
CA SER A 130 37.99 -7.45 -14.09
C SER A 130 38.82 -6.53 -13.19
N GLY A 131 38.45 -6.40 -11.91
CA GLY A 131 39.10 -5.48 -10.97
C GLY A 131 38.41 -4.13 -10.78
N SER A 132 37.26 -3.87 -11.42
CA SER A 132 36.47 -2.68 -11.15
C SER A 132 36.04 -2.60 -9.67
N PRO A 133 36.22 -1.46 -8.98
CA PRO A 133 35.75 -1.24 -7.62
C PRO A 133 34.26 -1.56 -7.44
N THR A 134 33.45 -1.43 -8.49
CA THR A 134 32.00 -1.72 -8.47
C THR A 134 31.69 -3.21 -8.27
N LEU A 135 32.48 -4.13 -8.83
CA LEU A 135 32.27 -5.57 -8.69
C LEU A 135 32.60 -6.05 -7.27
N LEU A 136 33.72 -5.54 -6.72
CA LEU A 136 34.08 -5.73 -5.33
C LEU A 136 33.00 -5.21 -4.37
N LEU A 137 32.44 -4.03 -4.64
CA LEU A 137 31.35 -3.45 -3.85
C LEU A 137 30.10 -4.33 -3.85
N HIS A 138 29.76 -4.99 -4.97
CA HIS A 138 28.64 -5.92 -5.03
C HIS A 138 28.83 -7.12 -4.10
N LEU A 139 30.01 -7.75 -4.14
CA LEU A 139 30.31 -8.94 -3.31
C LEU A 139 30.41 -8.58 -1.83
N VAL A 140 31.10 -7.48 -1.51
CA VAL A 140 31.28 -6.98 -0.14
C VAL A 140 29.96 -6.46 0.46
N GLY A 141 28.99 -6.08 -0.36
CA GLY A 141 27.67 -5.59 0.06
C GLY A 141 26.69 -6.67 0.54
N VAL A 142 26.95 -7.95 0.27
CA VAL A 142 25.96 -9.02 0.51
C VAL A 142 25.79 -9.35 2.00
N CYS A 143 26.89 -9.66 2.69
CA CYS A 143 26.89 -9.86 4.15
C CYS A 143 28.32 -9.79 4.71
N ASP A 144 28.45 -9.74 6.03
CA ASP A 144 29.74 -9.66 6.70
C ASP A 144 30.69 -10.81 6.31
N ARG A 145 30.17 -12.05 6.26
CA ARG A 145 30.96 -13.22 5.86
C ARG A 145 31.48 -13.12 4.42
N TRP A 146 30.66 -12.64 3.49
CA TRP A 146 31.08 -12.43 2.10
C TRP A 146 32.16 -11.36 2.03
N ARG A 147 32.01 -10.25 2.77
CA ARG A 147 33.03 -9.22 2.91
C ARG A 147 34.34 -9.79 3.43
N THR A 148 34.32 -10.54 4.52
CA THR A 148 35.55 -11.13 5.09
C THR A 148 36.26 -12.03 4.09
N ILE A 149 35.52 -12.89 3.39
CA ILE A 149 36.11 -13.83 2.43
C ILE A 149 36.58 -13.10 1.17
N ALA A 150 35.82 -12.12 0.68
CA ALA A 150 36.17 -11.34 -0.50
C ALA A 150 37.46 -10.54 -0.27
N LEU A 151 37.57 -9.84 0.86
CA LEU A 151 38.77 -9.07 1.19
C LEU A 151 40.00 -9.96 1.39
N ALA A 152 39.81 -11.18 1.90
CA ALA A 152 40.88 -12.18 2.08
C ALA A 152 41.19 -13.01 0.81
N SER A 153 40.47 -12.78 -0.29
CA SER A 153 40.66 -13.54 -1.53
C SER A 153 41.59 -12.78 -2.48
N PRO A 154 42.81 -13.29 -2.76
CA PRO A 154 43.72 -12.64 -3.69
C PRO A 154 43.22 -12.63 -5.13
N LEU A 155 42.20 -13.45 -5.47
CA LEU A 155 41.59 -13.48 -6.81
C LEU A 155 40.77 -12.22 -7.14
N LEU A 156 40.51 -11.37 -6.15
CA LEU A 156 39.70 -10.16 -6.28
C LEU A 156 40.51 -8.85 -6.31
N TRP A 157 41.84 -8.93 -6.23
CA TRP A 157 42.79 -7.81 -6.24
C TRP A 157 43.84 -8.00 -7.33
#